data_AF-A0A9E5PCY1-F1
#
_entry.id   AF-A0A9E5PCY1-F1
#
_cell.length_a   1.000
_cell.length_b   1.000
_cell.length_c   1.000
_cell.angle_alpha   90.00
_cell.angle_beta   90.00
_cell.angle_gamma   90.00
#
_symmetry.space_group_name_H-M   'P 1'
#
loop_
_entity.id
_entity.type
_entity.pdbx_description
1 polymer ?
#
loop_
_entity_poly.entity_id
_entity_poly.type
_entity_poly.pdbx_seq_one_letter_code
_entity_poly.pdbx_strand_id
1 'polypeptide(L)'
;MNATVGPLLCVLLALVFNAAPVAAQQATAVRLLPLSDGPPGQRSTPFIAWYEDLSAAGYRELEFLVSGQADIYDYAHPAGPSAAVASLQCAMPYNTRLLVRRPDQAKAFNGTVYLELLNATAGWDGDPIWQGAHHYLLRTGAAWVGISGKPATVDFLRDSWGKAPYPARNAQRYRTLSMPHFSQIWDMLGQAGRLVRTPGAEPHPLAGLQVERVILVGYSQSADYLVTFANSFHARHRLPDGRPVFDGYYVSGGHHQAKHVRGPEAETGEQLPVQDPRNWLRTDAPVIRFQTQTEVIGFDAHRARQTEADFPRLRFYEMAGGAHVDAALNAVGGQALARDLGLPPSFCPEPEHAYNPIRVGDLQAALLHALERWIRDEYPPPPSRLLELDPAAGPARLLLDADGNAVGGVRPAELRAPLGTYLASNRGPGFCDLFGGFIPFDTASLEARYPGPGAWQAQMRKAVDATVAEGFLLPADAARLRQQAAGSGH
;
A
#
# COMPACT_ATOMS: atom_id res chain seq x y z
N MET A 1 38.60 26.79 24.13
CA MET A 1 38.94 26.06 22.90
C MET A 1 37.80 25.11 22.61
N ASN A 2 36.79 25.59 21.87
CA ASN A 2 35.65 24.78 21.42
C ASN A 2 35.79 24.62 19.91
N ALA A 3 36.06 23.41 19.45
CA ALA A 3 36.05 23.07 18.04
C ALA A 3 34.65 22.56 17.67
N THR A 4 33.89 23.41 16.98
CA THR A 4 32.65 23.08 16.30
C THR A 4 32.96 22.24 15.06
N VAL A 5 32.40 21.04 15.00
CA VAL A 5 32.40 20.19 13.80
C VAL A 5 31.33 20.75 12.85
N GLY A 6 31.75 21.29 11.71
CA GLY A 6 30.84 21.78 10.66
C GLY A 6 30.33 20.65 9.75
N PRO A 7 29.17 20.81 9.10
CA PRO A 7 28.66 19.86 8.12
C PRO A 7 29.53 19.88 6.84
N LEU A 8 29.99 18.72 6.39
CA LEU A 8 30.69 18.56 5.12
C LEU A 8 29.70 18.79 3.96
N LEU A 9 29.89 19.91 3.24
CA LEU A 9 29.22 20.21 1.98
C LEU A 9 29.94 19.43 0.86
N CYS A 10 29.29 18.42 0.27
CA CYS A 10 29.80 17.77 -0.94
C CYS A 10 29.15 18.40 -2.17
N VAL A 11 29.82 19.38 -2.78
CA VAL A 11 29.50 19.82 -4.15
C VAL A 11 30.36 18.98 -5.09
N LEU A 12 29.76 18.10 -5.88
CA LEU A 12 30.44 17.41 -6.99
C LEU A 12 30.16 18.15 -8.29
N LEU A 13 31.17 18.85 -8.81
CA LEU A 13 31.25 19.26 -10.21
C LEU A 13 31.43 17.99 -11.07
N ALA A 14 30.50 17.77 -12.00
CA ALA A 14 30.59 16.68 -12.96
C ALA A 14 31.62 16.99 -14.06
N LEU A 15 32.53 16.03 -14.31
CA LEU A 15 32.93 15.49 -15.63
C LEU A 15 34.29 14.77 -15.53
N VAL A 16 34.30 13.47 -15.20
CA VAL A 16 35.14 12.41 -15.78
C VAL A 16 34.51 11.06 -15.38
N PHE A 17 34.27 10.18 -16.36
CA PHE A 17 33.92 8.78 -16.12
C PHE A 17 35.07 8.06 -15.41
N ASN A 18 35.03 8.02 -14.09
CA ASN A 18 35.69 7.01 -13.27
C ASN A 18 34.69 6.61 -12.20
N ALA A 19 34.36 5.33 -12.13
CA ALA A 19 33.52 4.77 -11.08
C ALA A 19 34.21 5.02 -9.73
N ALA A 20 33.83 6.11 -9.06
CA ALA A 20 34.24 6.34 -7.69
C ALA A 20 33.70 5.17 -6.84
N PRO A 21 34.50 4.64 -5.90
CA PRO A 21 34.01 3.61 -5.00
C PRO A 21 32.83 4.22 -4.22
N VAL A 22 31.67 3.57 -4.32
CA VAL A 22 30.53 3.87 -3.45
C VAL A 22 31.06 3.75 -2.02
N ALA A 23 31.09 4.87 -1.28
CA ALA A 23 31.43 4.84 0.13
C ALA A 23 30.55 3.79 0.81
N ALA A 24 31.16 2.83 1.51
CA ALA A 24 30.45 1.73 2.15
C ALA A 24 29.35 2.30 3.05
N GLN A 25 28.10 2.17 2.61
CA GLN A 25 26.95 2.67 3.35
C GLN A 25 26.91 1.91 4.67
N GLN A 26 26.92 2.62 5.80
CA GLN A 26 26.94 2.02 7.14
C GLN A 26 25.81 0.99 7.26
N ALA A 27 26.11 -0.18 7.82
CA ALA A 27 25.13 -1.24 7.98
C ALA A 27 23.94 -0.75 8.82
N THR A 28 22.73 -1.03 8.34
CA THR A 28 21.49 -0.71 9.03
C THR A 28 21.43 -1.44 10.37
N ALA A 29 21.37 -0.70 11.46
CA ALA A 29 21.29 -1.27 12.81
C ALA A 29 19.84 -1.65 13.13
N VAL A 30 19.65 -2.83 13.72
CA VAL A 30 18.33 -3.38 14.05
C VAL A 30 18.27 -3.72 15.52
N ARG A 31 17.17 -3.36 16.18
CA ARG A 31 16.91 -3.69 17.58
C ARG A 31 15.47 -4.13 17.77
N LEU A 32 15.26 -5.35 18.25
CA LEU A 32 13.94 -5.85 18.63
C LEU A 32 13.37 -5.00 19.78
N LEU A 33 12.11 -4.58 19.64
CA LEU A 33 11.35 -3.92 20.70
C LEU A 33 10.53 -4.96 21.49
N PRO A 34 10.82 -5.16 22.78
CA PRO A 34 10.12 -6.17 23.57
C PRO A 34 8.65 -5.82 23.74
N LEU A 35 7.82 -6.86 23.71
CA LEU A 35 6.43 -6.80 24.13
C LEU A 35 6.36 -6.99 25.64
N SER A 36 5.48 -6.26 26.31
CA SER A 36 5.23 -6.46 27.74
C SER A 36 3.81 -6.06 28.08
N ASP A 37 3.16 -6.90 28.90
CA ASP A 37 1.88 -6.57 29.51
C ASP A 37 2.03 -5.52 30.60
N GLY A 38 0.90 -5.00 31.06
CA GLY A 38 0.82 -4.00 32.11
C GLY A 38 -0.39 -3.09 31.94
N PRO A 39 -0.56 -2.12 32.87
CA PRO A 39 -1.53 -1.05 32.70
C PRO A 39 -1.20 -0.22 31.45
N PRO A 40 -2.17 0.48 30.83
CA PRO A 40 -2.00 1.15 29.53
C PRO A 40 -0.69 1.96 29.40
N GLY A 41 -0.36 2.80 30.39
CA GLY A 41 0.86 3.62 30.39
C GLY A 41 2.20 2.86 30.51
N GLN A 42 2.18 1.57 30.86
CA GLN A 42 3.37 0.72 30.99
C GLN A 42 3.41 -0.40 29.96
N ARG A 43 2.25 -0.77 29.40
CA ARG A 43 2.12 -1.78 28.35
C ARG A 43 2.97 -1.37 27.14
N SER A 44 3.73 -2.33 26.64
CA SER A 44 4.63 -2.16 25.50
C SER A 44 4.07 -2.99 24.33
N THR A 45 3.13 -2.40 23.59
CA THR A 45 2.50 -3.00 22.40
C THR A 45 2.76 -2.09 21.21
N PRO A 46 2.99 -2.63 19.99
CA PRO A 46 3.12 -1.81 18.79
C PRO A 46 1.88 -0.94 18.56
N PHE A 47 2.08 0.27 18.04
CA PHE A 47 0.97 1.02 17.45
C PHE A 47 0.57 0.28 16.17
N ILE A 48 -0.73 0.13 15.91
CA ILE A 48 -1.33 -0.69 14.84
C ILE A 48 -0.95 -2.18 14.90
N ALA A 49 -0.66 -2.72 16.08
CA ALA A 49 -0.53 -4.17 16.28
C ALA A 49 -1.76 -4.93 15.76
N TRP A 50 -1.60 -6.12 15.21
CA TRP A 50 -2.76 -6.93 14.81
C TRP A 50 -3.65 -7.25 16.02
N TYR A 51 -4.97 -7.15 15.87
CA TYR A 51 -5.90 -7.30 17.00
C TYR A 51 -6.28 -8.76 17.28
N GLU A 52 -6.03 -9.69 16.36
CA GLU A 52 -6.27 -11.13 16.54
C GLU A 52 -4.98 -11.87 16.90
N ASP A 53 -5.13 -13.11 17.36
CA ASP A 53 -4.00 -14.00 17.64
C ASP A 53 -3.45 -14.60 16.34
N LEU A 54 -2.31 -14.08 15.87
CA LEU A 54 -1.61 -14.59 14.69
C LEU A 54 -1.03 -16.00 14.88
N SER A 55 -0.82 -16.46 16.12
CA SER A 55 -0.23 -17.77 16.38
C SER A 55 -1.15 -18.92 15.92
N ALA A 56 -2.47 -18.69 15.92
CA ALA A 56 -3.45 -19.61 15.36
C ALA A 56 -3.27 -19.84 13.85
N ALA A 57 -2.70 -18.85 13.14
CA ALA A 57 -2.31 -18.97 11.73
C ALA A 57 -0.86 -19.44 11.54
N GLY A 58 -0.14 -19.74 12.63
CA GLY A 58 1.29 -20.07 12.59
C GLY A 58 2.20 -18.87 12.34
N TYR A 59 1.74 -17.66 12.66
CA TYR A 59 2.46 -16.40 12.47
C TYR A 59 2.81 -15.74 13.80
N ARG A 60 3.80 -14.86 13.76
CA ARG A 60 4.11 -13.91 14.84
C ARG A 60 4.19 -12.49 14.33
N GLU A 61 3.88 -11.55 15.22
CA GLU A 61 4.12 -10.13 15.05
C GLU A 61 5.33 -9.70 15.87
N LEU A 62 6.26 -8.98 15.24
CA LEU A 62 7.47 -8.45 15.86
C LEU A 62 7.60 -6.97 15.48
N GLU A 63 8.19 -6.16 16.34
CA GLU A 63 8.52 -4.77 16.03
C GLU A 63 10.00 -4.51 16.29
N PHE A 64 10.63 -3.79 15.36
CA PHE A 64 12.05 -3.46 15.42
C PHE A 64 12.23 -1.96 15.30
N LEU A 65 13.18 -1.40 16.06
CA LEU A 65 13.81 -0.15 15.67
C LEU A 65 14.87 -0.41 14.61
N VAL A 66 14.92 0.49 13.65
CA VAL A 66 15.86 0.44 12.54
C VAL A 66 16.52 1.81 12.42
N SER A 67 17.83 1.84 12.61
CA SER A 67 18.64 3.06 12.51
C SER A 67 19.63 2.96 11.37
N GLY A 68 19.86 4.09 10.73
CA GLY A 68 20.83 4.19 9.65
C GLY A 68 21.12 5.65 9.31
N GLN A 69 21.74 5.84 8.16
CA GLN A 69 21.99 7.14 7.57
C GLN A 69 21.39 7.18 6.18
N ALA A 70 20.80 8.31 5.81
CA ALA A 70 20.17 8.54 4.53
C ALA A 70 20.61 9.88 3.96
N ASP A 71 20.80 9.93 2.66
CA ASP A 71 21.08 11.16 1.94
C ASP A 71 19.79 11.96 1.71
N ILE A 72 19.97 13.26 1.49
CA ILE A 72 18.92 14.18 1.07
C ILE A 72 19.13 14.47 -0.40
N TYR A 73 18.11 14.24 -1.20
CA TYR A 73 18.19 14.28 -2.64
C TYR A 73 17.36 15.42 -3.24
N ASP A 74 17.72 15.80 -4.46
CA ASP A 74 16.83 16.51 -5.38
C ASP A 74 17.02 15.93 -6.80
N TYR A 75 16.18 16.32 -7.75
CA TYR A 75 16.38 15.96 -9.15
C TYR A 75 17.65 16.63 -9.67
N ALA A 76 18.49 15.86 -10.38
CA ALA A 76 19.69 16.39 -11.01
C ALA A 76 19.36 17.42 -12.10
N HIS A 77 18.19 17.28 -12.73
CA HIS A 77 17.66 18.20 -13.73
C HIS A 77 16.19 18.53 -13.43
N PRO A 78 15.90 19.45 -12.48
CA PRO A 78 14.53 19.69 -12.01
C PRO A 78 13.56 20.13 -13.10
N ALA A 79 14.04 20.93 -14.06
CA ALA A 79 13.27 21.44 -15.20
C ALA A 79 13.18 20.45 -16.38
N GLY A 80 13.91 19.33 -16.32
CA GLY A 80 13.95 18.32 -17.38
C GLY A 80 13.09 17.08 -17.06
N PRO A 81 12.89 16.19 -18.04
CA PRO A 81 12.07 14.99 -17.85
C PRO A 81 12.78 13.86 -17.08
N SER A 82 14.05 14.06 -16.72
CA SER A 82 14.89 13.02 -16.12
C SER A 82 14.48 12.73 -14.68
N ALA A 83 14.33 11.46 -14.35
CA ALA A 83 14.15 10.97 -12.99
C ALA A 83 15.47 10.83 -12.22
N ALA A 84 16.61 11.21 -12.81
CA ALA A 84 17.91 11.16 -12.14
C ALA A 84 17.95 12.11 -10.94
N VAL A 85 18.59 11.66 -9.86
CA VAL A 85 18.69 12.39 -8.60
C VAL A 85 20.15 12.69 -8.25
N ALA A 86 20.37 13.79 -7.54
CA ALA A 86 21.65 14.17 -6.96
C ALA A 86 21.50 14.30 -5.44
N SER A 87 22.52 13.84 -4.71
CA SER A 87 22.60 14.03 -3.26
C SER A 87 23.02 15.48 -2.97
N LEU A 88 22.21 16.18 -2.18
CA LEU A 88 22.47 17.54 -1.71
C LEU A 88 23.17 17.53 -0.34
N GLN A 89 22.87 16.52 0.48
CA GLN A 89 23.46 16.32 1.79
C GLN A 89 23.56 14.82 2.05
N CYS A 90 24.73 14.35 2.46
CA CYS A 90 24.94 12.94 2.70
C CYS A 90 24.76 12.56 4.16
N ALA A 91 24.45 11.29 4.39
CA ALA A 91 24.61 10.62 5.68
C ALA A 91 23.81 11.23 6.86
N MET A 92 22.61 11.76 6.62
CA MET A 92 21.73 12.24 7.67
C MET A 92 21.16 11.07 8.49
N PRO A 93 21.36 11.02 9.82
CA PRO A 93 20.91 9.90 10.63
C PRO A 93 19.38 9.84 10.70
N TYR A 94 18.84 8.62 10.75
CA TYR A 94 17.43 8.36 11.05
C TYR A 94 17.31 7.20 12.04
N ASN A 95 16.16 7.15 12.71
CA ASN A 95 15.70 6.03 13.51
C ASN A 95 14.21 5.84 13.30
N THR A 96 13.83 4.76 12.64
CA THR A 96 12.45 4.41 12.33
C THR A 96 12.08 3.06 12.95
N ARG A 97 10.87 2.55 12.66
CA ARG A 97 10.44 1.20 13.02
C ARG A 97 10.03 0.36 11.82
N LEU A 98 10.18 -0.95 11.99
CA LEU A 98 9.55 -1.98 11.17
C LEU A 98 8.57 -2.78 12.02
N LEU A 99 7.34 -2.96 11.52
CA LEU A 99 6.38 -3.93 12.05
C LEU A 99 6.38 -5.14 11.13
N VAL A 100 6.56 -6.34 11.67
CA VAL A 100 6.80 -7.56 10.90
C VAL A 100 5.77 -8.61 11.28
N ARG A 101 5.03 -9.12 10.31
CA ARG A 101 4.09 -10.23 10.46
C ARG A 101 4.55 -11.36 9.55
N ARG A 102 5.02 -12.47 10.13
CA ARG A 102 5.71 -13.53 9.35
C ARG A 102 5.39 -14.93 9.87
N PRO A 103 5.46 -15.97 9.01
CA PRO A 103 5.31 -17.36 9.46
C PRO A 103 6.39 -17.73 10.46
N ASP A 104 6.04 -18.44 11.53
CA ASP A 104 6.97 -18.85 12.59
C ASP A 104 8.04 -19.82 12.13
N GLN A 105 7.67 -20.72 11.21
CA GLN A 105 8.49 -21.83 10.76
C GLN A 105 8.90 -21.65 9.29
N ALA A 106 10.16 -21.94 8.98
CA ALA A 106 10.71 -21.80 7.63
C ALA A 106 9.89 -22.57 6.56
N LYS A 107 9.41 -23.78 6.90
CA LYS A 107 8.60 -24.61 5.98
C LYS A 107 7.23 -24.01 5.62
N ALA A 108 6.74 -23.04 6.40
CA ALA A 108 5.48 -22.36 6.15
C ALA A 108 5.67 -21.04 5.38
N PHE A 109 6.93 -20.61 5.19
CA PHE A 109 7.25 -19.39 4.46
C PHE A 109 7.39 -19.67 2.96
N ASN A 110 6.73 -18.85 2.14
CA ASN A 110 6.73 -19.01 0.68
C ASN A 110 7.84 -18.23 -0.04
N GLY A 111 8.82 -17.70 0.70
CA GLY A 111 9.93 -16.92 0.14
C GLY A 111 9.59 -15.46 -0.20
N THR A 112 8.34 -15.02 -0.07
CA THR A 112 7.90 -13.67 -0.49
C THR A 112 7.71 -12.74 0.70
N VAL A 113 8.34 -11.56 0.61
CA VAL A 113 8.14 -10.44 1.52
C VAL A 113 7.38 -9.33 0.81
N TYR A 114 6.26 -8.90 1.37
CA TYR A 114 5.59 -7.66 0.98
C TYR A 114 6.03 -6.56 1.94
N LEU A 115 6.87 -5.63 1.46
CA LEU A 115 7.32 -4.48 2.24
C LEU A 115 6.34 -3.34 1.98
N GLU A 116 5.52 -3.00 2.98
CA GLU A 116 4.54 -1.93 2.89
C GLU A 116 5.13 -0.62 3.41
N LEU A 117 5.13 0.40 2.55
CA LEU A 117 5.31 1.76 3.02
C LEU A 117 4.01 2.20 3.70
N LEU A 118 4.03 2.24 5.04
CA LEU A 118 2.83 2.54 5.84
C LEU A 118 2.24 3.90 5.43
N ASN A 119 0.92 3.92 5.29
CA ASN A 119 0.18 5.12 4.91
C ASN A 119 0.22 6.14 6.06
N ALA A 120 0.21 7.43 5.73
CA ALA A 120 0.32 8.54 6.69
C ALA A 120 -0.81 9.57 6.57
N THR A 121 -1.83 9.32 5.74
CA THR A 121 -2.87 10.32 5.40
C THR A 121 -3.62 10.82 6.63
N ALA A 122 -3.83 9.96 7.63
CA ALA A 122 -4.49 10.32 8.88
C ALA A 122 -3.55 11.05 9.89
N GLY A 123 -2.29 11.28 9.54
CA GLY A 123 -1.26 11.84 10.44
C GLY A 123 -0.52 10.80 11.28
N TRP A 124 -0.83 9.52 11.10
CA TRP A 124 -0.19 8.38 11.76
C TRP A 124 -0.13 7.17 10.83
N ASP A 125 0.65 6.16 11.21
CA ASP A 125 0.81 4.95 10.39
C ASP A 125 -0.52 4.19 10.22
N GLY A 126 -0.78 3.75 8.99
CA GLY A 126 -1.80 2.76 8.65
C GLY A 126 -1.24 1.69 7.69
N ASP A 127 -1.76 0.48 7.79
CA ASP A 127 -1.36 -0.71 7.03
C ASP A 127 -2.47 -1.24 6.09
N PRO A 128 -3.03 -0.39 5.20
CA PRO A 128 -4.17 -0.77 4.36
C PRO A 128 -3.94 -1.97 3.44
N ILE A 129 -2.71 -2.23 2.98
CA ILE A 129 -2.44 -3.44 2.18
C ILE A 129 -2.58 -4.69 3.07
N TRP A 130 -2.04 -4.66 4.28
CA TRP A 130 -2.31 -5.74 5.24
C TRP A 130 -3.81 -5.85 5.55
N GLN A 131 -4.47 -4.75 5.94
CA GLN A 131 -5.88 -4.79 6.31
C GLN A 131 -6.75 -5.37 5.17
N GLY A 132 -6.50 -4.97 3.92
CA GLY A 132 -7.21 -5.47 2.74
C GLY A 132 -6.85 -6.91 2.37
N ALA A 133 -5.57 -7.31 2.43
CA ALA A 133 -5.07 -8.56 1.85
C ALA A 133 -4.52 -9.58 2.87
N HIS A 134 -4.64 -9.37 4.18
CA HIS A 134 -4.10 -10.27 5.22
C HIS A 134 -4.51 -11.73 5.02
N HIS A 135 -5.77 -11.97 4.64
CA HIS A 135 -6.30 -13.30 4.38
C HIS A 135 -5.52 -14.06 3.30
N TYR A 136 -5.04 -13.36 2.26
CA TYR A 136 -4.17 -13.92 1.24
C TYR A 136 -2.73 -14.11 1.74
N LEU A 137 -2.19 -13.10 2.44
CA LEU A 137 -0.81 -13.13 2.96
C LEU A 137 -0.62 -14.30 3.94
N LEU A 138 -1.55 -14.47 4.88
CA LEU A 138 -1.57 -15.56 5.86
C LEU A 138 -1.72 -16.92 5.17
N ARG A 139 -2.69 -17.05 4.27
CA ARG A 139 -2.98 -18.32 3.58
C ARG A 139 -1.83 -18.80 2.70
N THR A 140 -1.07 -17.87 2.11
CA THR A 140 0.04 -18.21 1.22
C THR A 140 1.37 -18.37 1.92
N GLY A 141 1.48 -18.05 3.21
CA GLY A 141 2.76 -18.13 3.91
C GLY A 141 3.70 -16.97 3.59
N ALA A 142 3.19 -15.82 3.14
CA ALA A 142 4.00 -14.63 2.87
C ALA A 142 4.35 -13.88 4.16
N ALA A 143 5.50 -13.21 4.18
CA ALA A 143 5.84 -12.26 5.23
C ALA A 143 5.40 -10.85 4.82
N TRP A 144 4.91 -10.07 5.78
CA TRP A 144 4.59 -8.66 5.62
C TRP A 144 5.48 -7.83 6.53
N VAL A 145 5.99 -6.71 6.00
CA VAL A 145 6.87 -5.78 6.73
C VAL A 145 6.40 -4.36 6.47
N GLY A 146 5.79 -3.72 7.46
CA GLY A 146 5.44 -2.31 7.42
C GLY A 146 6.58 -1.42 7.90
N ILE A 147 6.92 -0.37 7.14
CA ILE A 147 7.90 0.66 7.54
C ILE A 147 7.21 2.00 7.83
N SER A 148 7.48 2.58 8.99
CA SER A 148 7.15 3.99 9.25
C SER A 148 8.09 4.87 8.43
N GLY A 149 7.55 5.61 7.48
CA GLY A 149 8.37 6.24 6.44
C GLY A 149 8.14 7.73 6.26
N LYS A 150 7.44 8.40 7.18
CA LYS A 150 7.12 9.82 7.06
C LYS A 150 7.46 10.55 8.36
N PRO A 151 8.00 11.78 8.29
CA PRO A 151 8.24 12.61 9.48
C PRO A 151 6.99 12.72 10.35
N ALA A 152 5.82 13.01 9.76
CA ALA A 152 4.56 13.13 10.49
C ALA A 152 4.21 11.89 11.32
N THR A 153 4.38 10.68 10.79
CA THR A 153 4.04 9.46 11.53
C THR A 153 5.10 9.11 12.58
N VAL A 154 6.37 9.37 12.29
CA VAL A 154 7.49 9.22 13.24
C VAL A 154 7.31 10.17 14.44
N ASP A 155 7.00 11.43 14.17
CA ASP A 155 6.76 12.46 15.18
C ASP A 155 5.49 12.18 15.97
N PHE A 156 4.41 11.74 15.32
CA PHE A 156 3.19 11.30 16.01
C PHE A 156 3.48 10.19 17.02
N LEU A 157 4.19 9.14 16.62
CA LEU A 157 4.53 8.01 17.50
C LEU A 157 5.43 8.44 18.66
N ARG A 158 6.40 9.32 18.41
CA ARG A 158 7.31 9.82 19.45
C ARG A 158 6.57 10.72 20.43
N ASP A 159 5.84 11.71 19.91
CA ASP A 159 5.44 12.90 20.67
C ASP A 159 3.96 12.96 21.02
N SER A 160 3.07 12.34 20.24
CA SER A 160 1.62 12.53 20.36
C SER A 160 0.90 11.27 20.85
N TRP A 161 1.20 10.11 20.28
CA TRP A 161 0.58 8.85 20.68
C TRP A 161 0.81 8.60 22.17
N GLY A 162 -0.22 8.25 22.93
CA GLY A 162 -0.11 8.06 24.37
C GLY A 162 -0.43 9.26 25.25
N LYS A 163 -0.63 10.43 24.65
CA LYS A 163 -0.97 11.67 25.36
C LYS A 163 -2.40 12.06 24.99
N ALA A 164 -3.07 12.76 25.91
CA ALA A 164 -4.41 13.27 25.66
C ALA A 164 -4.47 14.01 24.30
N PRO A 165 -5.47 13.73 23.45
CA PRO A 165 -6.68 12.97 23.75
C PRO A 165 -6.57 11.43 23.64
N TYR A 166 -5.42 10.89 23.23
CA TYR A 166 -5.26 9.44 23.00
C TYR A 166 -5.06 8.65 24.31
N PRO A 167 -5.45 7.36 24.34
CA PRO A 167 -5.20 6.48 25.48
C PRO A 167 -3.73 6.44 25.89
N ALA A 168 -3.46 6.35 27.19
CA ALA A 168 -2.10 6.30 27.73
C ALA A 168 -1.33 5.06 27.24
N ARG A 169 -0.05 5.23 26.91
CA ARG A 169 0.89 4.17 26.46
C ARG A 169 2.28 4.36 27.07
N ASN A 170 3.15 3.36 26.90
CA ASN A 170 4.56 3.49 27.29
C ASN A 170 5.31 4.51 26.40
N ALA A 171 5.47 5.74 26.91
CA ALA A 171 6.17 6.83 26.23
C ALA A 171 7.61 6.46 25.79
N GLN A 172 8.28 5.57 26.54
CA GLN A 172 9.67 5.21 26.29
C GLN A 172 9.85 4.34 25.03
N ARG A 173 8.80 3.64 24.58
CA ARG A 173 8.86 2.72 23.42
C ARG A 173 9.41 3.38 22.16
N TYR A 174 8.95 4.60 21.86
CA TYR A 174 9.26 5.35 20.63
C TYR A 174 10.06 6.62 20.85
N ARG A 175 10.58 6.85 22.06
CA ARG A 175 11.30 8.09 22.41
C ARG A 175 12.50 8.40 21.51
N THR A 176 13.07 7.38 20.87
CA THR A 176 14.26 7.50 20.03
C THR A 176 13.95 7.62 18.55
N LEU A 177 12.68 7.52 18.13
CA LEU A 177 12.33 7.66 16.71
C LEU A 177 12.68 9.06 16.23
N SER A 178 13.26 9.15 15.03
CA SER A 178 13.70 10.41 14.43
C SER A 178 13.81 10.24 12.93
N MET A 179 13.07 11.05 12.18
CA MET A 179 13.16 11.14 10.73
C MET A 179 13.13 12.63 10.37
N PRO A 180 14.24 13.37 10.59
CA PRO A 180 14.26 14.82 10.49
C PRO A 180 13.96 15.37 9.09
N HIS A 181 14.03 14.55 8.03
CA HIS A 181 13.81 15.03 6.69
C HIS A 181 13.08 14.02 5.79
N PHE A 182 12.10 14.51 5.04
CA PHE A 182 11.28 13.75 4.09
C PHE A 182 12.12 12.85 3.16
N SER A 183 13.11 13.44 2.48
CA SER A 183 13.95 12.76 1.49
C SER A 183 14.71 11.51 2.02
N GLN A 184 14.82 11.34 3.34
CA GLN A 184 15.43 10.14 3.92
C GLN A 184 14.68 8.85 3.54
N ILE A 185 13.39 8.95 3.21
CA ILE A 185 12.55 7.78 2.88
C ILE A 185 13.13 6.94 1.74
N TRP A 186 13.81 7.55 0.77
CA TRP A 186 14.33 6.83 -0.39
C TRP A 186 15.42 5.84 0.02
N ASP A 187 16.41 6.31 0.78
CA ASP A 187 17.44 5.41 1.30
C ASP A 187 16.88 4.46 2.36
N MET A 188 15.93 4.89 3.20
CA MET A 188 15.27 4.03 4.20
C MET A 188 14.57 2.83 3.54
N LEU A 189 13.85 3.03 2.44
CA LEU A 189 13.20 1.94 1.69
C LEU A 189 14.23 0.98 1.11
N GLY A 190 15.26 1.49 0.43
CA GLY A 190 16.33 0.65 -0.12
C GLY A 190 17.08 -0.13 0.97
N GLN A 191 17.34 0.50 2.12
CA GLN A 191 17.99 -0.13 3.27
C GLN A 191 17.10 -1.21 3.91
N ALA A 192 15.81 -0.93 4.13
CA ALA A 192 14.87 -1.90 4.66
C ALA A 192 14.69 -3.10 3.72
N GLY A 193 14.60 -2.85 2.40
CA GLY A 193 14.56 -3.91 1.39
C GLY A 193 15.82 -4.79 1.42
N ARG A 194 17.02 -4.20 1.52
CA ARG A 194 18.28 -4.98 1.68
C ARG A 194 18.31 -5.77 2.99
N LEU A 195 17.86 -5.17 4.08
CA LEU A 195 17.80 -5.80 5.39
C LEU A 195 16.94 -7.07 5.32
N VAL A 196 15.70 -6.98 4.84
CA VAL A 196 14.80 -8.15 4.81
C VAL A 196 15.29 -9.23 3.84
N ARG A 197 16.03 -8.87 2.80
CA ARG A 197 16.58 -9.82 1.83
C ARG A 197 17.83 -10.54 2.34
N THR A 198 18.59 -9.93 3.23
CA THR A 198 19.87 -10.47 3.71
C THR A 198 19.59 -11.48 4.83
N PRO A 199 20.09 -12.72 4.75
CA PRO A 199 19.96 -13.68 5.84
C PRO A 199 20.61 -13.14 7.13
N GLY A 200 19.93 -13.32 8.26
CA GLY A 200 20.42 -12.90 9.57
C GLY A 200 19.97 -13.84 10.67
N ALA A 201 20.81 -13.98 11.70
CA ALA A 201 20.45 -14.64 12.96
C ALA A 201 19.71 -13.65 13.88
N GLU A 202 19.00 -14.16 14.89
CA GLU A 202 18.32 -13.29 15.85
C GLU A 202 19.30 -12.35 16.58
N PRO A 203 18.95 -11.07 16.79
CA PRO A 203 17.70 -10.42 16.40
C PRO A 203 17.71 -9.94 14.93
N HIS A 204 16.89 -10.56 14.07
CA HIS A 204 16.69 -10.18 12.67
C HIS A 204 15.19 -10.26 12.32
N PRO A 205 14.63 -9.32 11.53
CA PRO A 205 13.21 -9.30 11.19
C PRO A 205 12.66 -10.62 10.64
N LEU A 206 13.47 -11.31 9.85
CA LEU A 206 13.12 -12.57 9.19
C LEU A 206 14.12 -13.68 9.55
N ALA A 207 14.57 -13.71 10.80
CA ALA A 207 15.50 -14.73 11.27
C ALA A 207 14.99 -16.15 10.95
N GLY A 208 15.87 -16.98 10.36
CA GLY A 208 15.55 -18.36 9.98
C GLY A 208 14.64 -18.51 8.74
N LEU A 209 14.30 -17.43 8.04
CA LEU A 209 13.54 -17.46 6.79
C LEU A 209 14.43 -17.16 5.58
N GLN A 210 14.26 -17.92 4.50
CA GLN A 210 14.97 -17.70 3.24
C GLN A 210 14.12 -16.82 2.32
N VAL A 211 14.49 -15.55 2.20
CA VAL A 211 13.79 -14.61 1.31
C VAL A 211 14.26 -14.79 -0.13
N GLU A 212 13.30 -15.07 -1.01
CA GLU A 212 13.52 -15.20 -2.44
C GLU A 212 13.13 -13.91 -3.18
N ARG A 213 12.07 -13.24 -2.69
CA ARG A 213 11.39 -12.13 -3.37
C ARG A 213 11.01 -11.04 -2.38
N VAL A 214 11.23 -9.77 -2.76
CA VAL A 214 10.75 -8.61 -2.00
C VAL A 214 9.92 -7.72 -2.93
N ILE A 215 8.65 -7.52 -2.61
CA ILE A 215 7.72 -6.68 -3.37
C ILE A 215 7.42 -5.43 -2.55
N LEU A 216 7.70 -4.25 -3.12
CA LEU A 216 7.34 -2.99 -2.47
C LEU A 216 5.86 -2.67 -2.75
N VAL A 217 5.08 -2.48 -1.69
CA VAL A 217 3.65 -2.22 -1.77
C VAL A 217 3.28 -0.91 -1.08
N GLY A 218 2.23 -0.26 -1.58
CA GLY A 218 1.72 0.97 -1.00
C GLY A 218 0.31 1.27 -1.47
N TYR A 219 -0.48 1.86 -0.57
CA TYR A 219 -1.86 2.27 -0.82
C TYR A 219 -2.05 3.77 -0.56
N SER A 220 -2.97 4.41 -1.28
CA SER A 220 -3.30 5.83 -1.09
C SER A 220 -2.05 6.69 -1.30
N GLN A 221 -1.78 7.66 -0.44
CA GLN A 221 -0.62 8.53 -0.53
C GLN A 221 0.72 7.77 -0.70
N SER A 222 0.89 6.57 -0.10
CA SER A 222 2.12 5.80 -0.23
C SER A 222 2.40 5.33 -1.66
N ALA A 223 1.37 5.14 -2.48
CA ALA A 223 1.54 4.76 -3.88
C ALA A 223 2.30 5.83 -4.67
N ASP A 224 2.06 7.11 -4.39
CA ASP A 224 2.77 8.24 -5.01
C ASP A 224 4.29 8.19 -4.74
N TYR A 225 4.69 7.76 -3.53
CA TYR A 225 6.10 7.54 -3.18
C TYR A 225 6.70 6.36 -3.94
N LEU A 226 5.93 5.29 -4.13
CA LEU A 226 6.38 4.12 -4.89
C LEU A 226 6.67 4.48 -6.35
N VAL A 227 5.89 5.38 -6.96
CA VAL A 227 6.17 5.88 -8.32
C VAL A 227 7.53 6.58 -8.36
N THR A 228 7.80 7.51 -7.43
CA THR A 228 9.10 8.18 -7.32
C THR A 228 10.23 7.19 -7.08
N PHE A 229 10.04 6.23 -6.16
CA PHE A 229 11.06 5.24 -5.85
C PHE A 229 11.38 4.37 -7.07
N ALA A 230 10.36 3.85 -7.76
CA ALA A 230 10.53 3.01 -8.94
C ALA A 230 11.27 3.74 -10.07
N ASN A 231 10.97 5.03 -10.26
CA ASN A 231 11.57 5.85 -11.31
C ASN A 231 13.00 6.33 -10.99
N SER A 232 13.25 6.76 -9.75
CA SER A 232 14.47 7.48 -9.37
C SER A 232 15.46 6.65 -8.55
N PHE A 233 14.99 5.62 -7.85
CA PHE A 233 15.76 4.94 -6.81
C PHE A 233 15.91 3.42 -7.04
N HIS A 234 15.08 2.81 -7.88
CA HIS A 234 15.15 1.37 -8.21
C HIS A 234 16.57 0.93 -8.61
N ALA A 235 17.17 1.61 -9.60
CA ALA A 235 18.51 1.28 -10.08
C ALA A 235 19.60 1.58 -9.05
N ARG A 236 19.46 2.67 -8.27
CA ARG A 236 20.42 3.10 -7.25
C ARG A 236 20.56 2.11 -6.11
N HIS A 237 19.48 1.42 -5.77
CA HIS A 237 19.46 0.45 -4.67
C HIS A 237 19.68 -0.99 -5.11
N ARG A 238 20.13 -1.27 -6.34
CA ARG A 238 20.50 -2.64 -6.73
C ARG A 238 21.54 -3.23 -5.76
N LEU A 239 21.46 -4.54 -5.56
CA LEU A 239 22.43 -5.31 -4.79
C LEU A 239 23.79 -5.34 -5.50
N PRO A 240 24.88 -5.73 -4.82
CA PRO A 240 26.21 -5.82 -5.45
C PRO A 240 26.27 -6.76 -6.66
N ASP A 241 25.38 -7.75 -6.73
CA ASP A 241 25.25 -8.68 -7.87
C ASP A 241 24.38 -8.13 -9.02
N GLY A 242 23.93 -6.87 -8.93
CA GLY A 242 23.10 -6.19 -9.92
C GLY A 242 21.60 -6.50 -9.84
N ARG A 243 21.18 -7.47 -9.00
CA ARG A 243 19.75 -7.74 -8.79
C ARG A 243 19.07 -6.56 -8.10
N PRO A 244 17.78 -6.32 -8.38
CA PRO A 244 17.08 -5.26 -7.69
C PRO A 244 16.84 -5.64 -6.22
N VAL A 245 16.77 -4.63 -5.34
CA VAL A 245 16.34 -4.84 -3.95
C VAL A 245 14.86 -5.20 -3.87
N PHE A 246 14.05 -4.56 -4.72
CA PHE A 246 12.64 -4.88 -4.89
C PHE A 246 12.43 -5.55 -6.23
N ASP A 247 11.97 -6.78 -6.21
CA ASP A 247 11.74 -7.57 -7.41
C ASP A 247 10.47 -7.12 -8.17
N GLY A 248 9.59 -6.33 -7.54
CA GLY A 248 8.44 -5.71 -8.20
C GLY A 248 7.70 -4.72 -7.31
N TYR A 249 6.70 -4.05 -7.89
CA TYR A 249 5.94 -2.97 -7.24
C TYR A 249 4.43 -3.17 -7.35
N TYR A 250 3.73 -3.01 -6.23
CA TYR A 250 2.27 -2.92 -6.18
C TYR A 250 1.87 -1.50 -5.77
N VAL A 251 1.54 -0.68 -6.78
CA VAL A 251 1.21 0.75 -6.63
C VAL A 251 -0.30 0.87 -6.63
N SER A 252 -0.93 1.12 -5.48
CA SER A 252 -2.39 0.98 -5.38
C SER A 252 -3.12 2.16 -4.74
N GLY A 253 -4.33 2.43 -5.22
CA GLY A 253 -5.26 3.41 -4.63
C GLY A 253 -4.69 4.83 -4.52
N GLY A 254 -3.72 5.21 -5.34
CA GLY A 254 -2.99 6.48 -5.25
C GLY A 254 -3.36 7.49 -6.31
N HIS A 255 -2.74 8.67 -6.24
CA HIS A 255 -2.93 9.73 -7.22
C HIS A 255 -2.26 9.40 -8.55
N HIS A 256 -2.53 10.23 -9.56
CA HIS A 256 -1.74 10.21 -10.79
C HIS A 256 -0.30 10.69 -10.56
N GLN A 257 -0.08 11.64 -9.64
CA GLN A 257 1.21 12.30 -9.39
C GLN A 257 2.17 11.45 -8.55
N ALA A 258 3.45 11.52 -8.90
CA ALA A 258 4.54 11.04 -8.05
C ALA A 258 4.92 12.10 -7.01
N LYS A 259 5.67 11.70 -5.98
CA LYS A 259 6.21 12.63 -4.99
C LYS A 259 7.48 13.34 -5.47
N HIS A 260 7.68 14.58 -5.03
CA HIS A 260 8.96 15.27 -5.10
C HIS A 260 10.03 14.49 -4.34
N VAL A 261 11.26 14.50 -4.85
CA VAL A 261 12.39 13.78 -4.24
C VAL A 261 12.87 14.46 -2.95
N ARG A 262 12.94 15.79 -2.94
CA ARG A 262 13.34 16.53 -1.73
C ARG A 262 12.23 16.52 -0.68
N GLY A 263 10.98 16.49 -1.12
CA GLY A 263 9.83 16.91 -0.31
C GLY A 263 9.77 18.44 -0.20
N PRO A 264 8.62 19.00 0.20
CA PRO A 264 8.51 20.42 0.45
C PRO A 264 9.08 20.78 1.84
N GLU A 265 9.40 22.05 2.08
CA GLU A 265 9.70 22.55 3.43
C GLU A 265 8.42 22.61 4.32
N ALA A 266 7.22 22.52 3.72
CA ALA A 266 5.90 22.45 4.37
C ALA A 266 4.97 21.47 3.64
N GLU A 267 4.10 20.73 4.32
CA GLU A 267 3.33 19.57 3.80
C GLU A 267 2.46 19.79 2.54
N THR A 268 2.23 21.03 2.09
CA THR A 268 1.58 21.32 0.80
C THR A 268 2.61 21.34 -0.34
N GLY A 269 2.36 20.56 -1.40
CA GLY A 269 3.26 20.51 -2.57
C GLY A 269 4.24 19.34 -2.59
N GLU A 270 3.93 18.24 -1.90
CA GLU A 270 4.74 17.01 -2.01
C GLU A 270 4.65 16.32 -3.37
N GLN A 271 3.65 16.63 -4.18
CA GLN A 271 3.42 16.00 -5.49
C GLN A 271 4.03 16.82 -6.62
N LEU A 272 4.62 16.13 -7.59
CA LEU A 272 5.08 16.74 -8.84
C LEU A 272 3.93 17.43 -9.59
N PRO A 273 4.19 18.45 -10.42
CA PRO A 273 3.15 19.02 -11.30
C PRO A 273 2.41 17.94 -12.13
N VAL A 274 1.13 18.13 -12.39
CA VAL A 274 0.24 17.18 -13.10
C VAL A 274 0.85 16.64 -14.41
N GLN A 275 1.46 17.52 -15.21
CA GLN A 275 2.02 17.17 -16.52
C GLN A 275 3.48 16.70 -16.46
N ASP A 276 4.04 16.54 -15.26
CA ASP A 276 5.43 16.13 -15.11
C ASP A 276 5.63 14.69 -15.64
N PRO A 277 6.53 14.46 -16.61
CA PRO A 277 6.76 13.15 -17.21
C PRO A 277 7.22 12.06 -16.21
N ARG A 278 7.63 12.45 -15.00
CA ARG A 278 8.00 11.54 -13.90
C ARG A 278 6.80 10.99 -13.14
N ASN A 279 5.57 11.43 -13.44
CA ASN A 279 4.33 10.84 -12.91
C ASN A 279 4.00 9.47 -13.52
N TRP A 280 4.62 9.13 -14.65
CA TRP A 280 4.49 7.83 -15.31
C TRP A 280 5.61 6.88 -14.86
N LEU A 281 5.26 5.63 -14.62
CA LEU A 281 6.19 4.59 -14.19
C LEU A 281 7.13 4.20 -15.32
N ARG A 282 8.43 4.22 -15.04
CA ARG A 282 9.53 3.88 -15.96
C ARG A 282 10.55 3.05 -15.19
N THR A 283 10.33 1.74 -15.14
CA THR A 283 11.20 0.78 -14.46
C THR A 283 11.24 -0.54 -15.23
N ASP A 284 12.30 -1.31 -15.04
CA ASP A 284 12.47 -2.66 -15.64
C ASP A 284 11.88 -3.78 -14.76
N ALA A 285 11.51 -3.47 -13.51
CA ALA A 285 10.80 -4.39 -12.63
C ALA A 285 9.31 -4.53 -13.02
N PRO A 286 8.66 -5.69 -12.77
CA PRO A 286 7.22 -5.84 -12.84
C PRO A 286 6.49 -4.85 -11.94
N VAL A 287 5.47 -4.20 -12.49
CA VAL A 287 4.59 -3.29 -11.77
C VAL A 287 3.14 -3.63 -12.05
N ILE A 288 2.36 -3.74 -10.99
CA ILE A 288 0.90 -3.60 -11.08
C ILE A 288 0.53 -2.26 -10.46
N ARG A 289 -0.12 -1.40 -11.26
CA ARG A 289 -0.80 -0.19 -10.77
C ARG A 289 -2.29 -0.48 -10.69
N PHE A 290 -2.84 -0.40 -9.49
CA PHE A 290 -4.23 -0.75 -9.20
C PHE A 290 -4.99 0.48 -8.68
N GLN A 291 -6.16 0.76 -9.23
CA GLN A 291 -7.03 1.84 -8.78
C GLN A 291 -8.44 1.30 -8.55
N THR A 292 -9.09 1.76 -7.48
CA THR A 292 -10.52 1.61 -7.32
C THR A 292 -11.24 2.68 -8.13
N GLN A 293 -12.57 2.61 -8.20
CA GLN A 293 -13.37 3.62 -8.90
C GLN A 293 -13.17 5.02 -8.30
N THR A 294 -12.89 5.13 -7.00
CA THR A 294 -12.66 6.39 -6.29
C THR A 294 -11.49 7.16 -6.90
N GLU A 295 -10.36 6.49 -7.11
CA GLU A 295 -9.13 7.18 -7.54
C GLU A 295 -9.16 7.63 -8.99
N VAL A 296 -9.85 6.89 -9.86
CA VAL A 296 -9.85 7.14 -11.31
C VAL A 296 -10.24 8.59 -11.62
N ILE A 297 -11.27 9.09 -10.95
CA ILE A 297 -11.71 10.48 -11.06
C ILE A 297 -11.27 11.30 -9.83
N GLY A 298 -11.51 10.80 -8.62
CA GLY A 298 -11.28 11.55 -7.38
C GLY A 298 -9.84 12.00 -7.19
N PHE A 299 -8.87 11.20 -7.66
CA PHE A 299 -7.43 11.49 -7.58
C PHE A 299 -6.79 11.64 -8.97
N ASP A 300 -7.61 11.87 -10.00
CA ASP A 300 -7.20 12.03 -11.39
C ASP A 300 -6.37 10.83 -11.93
N ALA A 301 -6.47 9.64 -11.34
CA ALA A 301 -5.58 8.52 -11.65
C ALA A 301 -5.64 8.09 -13.14
N HIS A 302 -6.76 8.35 -13.83
CA HIS A 302 -6.89 8.15 -15.28
C HIS A 302 -5.82 8.89 -16.09
N ARG A 303 -5.27 10.01 -15.59
CA ARG A 303 -4.23 10.79 -16.28
C ARG A 303 -2.88 10.07 -16.37
N ALA A 304 -2.64 9.11 -15.49
CA ALA A 304 -1.40 8.31 -15.46
C ALA A 304 -1.56 6.93 -16.11
N ARG A 305 -2.66 6.68 -16.83
CA ARG A 305 -2.87 5.42 -17.55
C ARG A 305 -1.69 5.12 -18.47
N GLN A 306 -1.19 3.90 -18.36
CA GLN A 306 -0.13 3.32 -19.19
C GLN A 306 -0.62 1.95 -19.63
N THR A 307 -0.17 1.52 -20.81
CA THR A 307 -0.49 0.19 -21.33
C THR A 307 0.78 -0.63 -21.49
N GLU A 308 0.60 -1.94 -21.46
CA GLU A 308 1.66 -2.91 -21.67
C GLU A 308 2.25 -2.91 -23.09
N ALA A 309 1.61 -2.23 -24.05
CA ALA A 309 2.17 -2.05 -25.39
C ALA A 309 3.44 -1.19 -25.36
N ASP A 310 3.43 -0.12 -24.57
CA ASP A 310 4.58 0.78 -24.41
C ASP A 310 5.46 0.40 -23.20
N PHE A 311 4.86 -0.22 -22.19
CA PHE A 311 5.51 -0.58 -20.93
C PHE A 311 5.28 -2.06 -20.61
N PRO A 312 6.01 -3.01 -21.24
CA PRO A 312 5.68 -4.44 -21.17
C PRO A 312 5.71 -5.05 -19.76
N ARG A 313 6.47 -4.42 -18.83
CA ARG A 313 6.57 -4.78 -17.41
C ARG A 313 5.53 -4.09 -16.52
N LEU A 314 4.57 -3.36 -17.09
CA LEU A 314 3.50 -2.69 -16.37
C LEU A 314 2.13 -3.29 -16.70
N ARG A 315 1.26 -3.34 -15.69
CA ARG A 315 -0.17 -3.60 -15.83
C ARG A 315 -0.96 -2.59 -15.04
N PHE A 316 -2.01 -2.06 -15.65
CA PHE A 316 -2.88 -1.06 -15.05
C PHE A 316 -4.30 -1.64 -14.92
N TYR A 317 -4.80 -1.72 -13.70
CA TYR A 317 -6.15 -2.19 -13.44
C TYR A 317 -6.97 -1.13 -12.70
N GLU A 318 -8.18 -0.91 -13.17
CA GLU A 318 -9.17 -0.06 -12.54
C GLU A 318 -10.40 -0.90 -12.23
N MET A 319 -10.86 -0.90 -10.98
CA MET A 319 -11.97 -1.73 -10.52
C MET A 319 -13.29 -0.97 -10.58
N ALA A 320 -14.26 -1.52 -11.33
CA ALA A 320 -15.62 -1.01 -11.35
C ALA A 320 -16.32 -1.34 -10.03
N GLY A 321 -17.07 -0.39 -9.47
CA GLY A 321 -17.79 -0.53 -8.21
C GLY A 321 -16.90 -0.64 -6.96
N GLY A 322 -15.58 -0.61 -7.08
CA GLY A 322 -14.67 -0.61 -5.93
C GLY A 322 -14.51 0.80 -5.35
N ALA A 323 -14.28 0.92 -4.04
CA ALA A 323 -14.07 2.19 -3.37
C ALA A 323 -12.75 2.24 -2.59
N HIS A 324 -12.23 3.45 -2.33
CA HIS A 324 -10.98 3.62 -1.58
C HIS A 324 -11.02 2.95 -0.20
N VAL A 325 -12.17 3.05 0.48
CA VAL A 325 -12.51 2.31 1.69
C VAL A 325 -13.87 1.63 1.51
N ASP A 326 -13.87 0.30 1.46
CA ASP A 326 -15.07 -0.52 1.48
C ASP A 326 -15.46 -0.93 2.92
N ALA A 327 -16.62 -1.57 3.06
CA ALA A 327 -17.14 -2.00 4.35
C ALA A 327 -16.19 -2.93 5.13
N ALA A 328 -15.47 -3.82 4.44
CA ALA A 328 -14.56 -4.76 5.07
C ALA A 328 -13.27 -4.07 5.53
N LEU A 329 -12.70 -3.18 4.69
CA LEU A 329 -11.52 -2.40 5.09
C LEU A 329 -11.83 -1.50 6.29
N ASN A 330 -13.00 -0.83 6.28
CA ASN A 330 -13.45 -0.03 7.43
C ASN A 330 -13.57 -0.87 8.71
N ALA A 331 -14.20 -2.05 8.63
CA ALA A 331 -14.40 -2.90 9.80
C ALA A 331 -13.08 -3.37 10.43
N VAL A 332 -12.07 -3.71 9.61
CA VAL A 332 -10.74 -4.12 10.07
C VAL A 332 -9.97 -2.92 10.64
N GLY A 333 -9.87 -1.81 9.89
CA GLY A 333 -9.15 -0.62 10.32
C GLY A 333 -9.74 0.04 11.57
N GLY A 334 -11.07 0.00 11.70
CA GLY A 334 -11.81 0.52 12.85
C GLY A 334 -11.40 -0.11 14.20
N GLN A 335 -10.94 -1.37 14.19
CA GLN A 335 -10.42 -2.02 15.40
C GLN A 335 -9.17 -1.31 15.94
N ALA A 336 -8.23 -0.97 15.06
CA ALA A 336 -7.01 -0.28 15.44
C ALA A 336 -7.30 1.17 15.88
N LEU A 337 -8.22 1.87 15.21
CA LEU A 337 -8.64 3.23 15.59
C LEU A 337 -9.21 3.27 17.02
N ALA A 338 -10.17 2.39 17.31
CA ALA A 338 -10.78 2.33 18.62
C ALA A 338 -9.77 1.96 19.70
N ARG A 339 -8.94 0.93 19.45
CA ARG A 339 -7.97 0.43 20.44
C ARG A 339 -6.85 1.42 20.72
N ASP A 340 -6.19 1.93 19.69
CA ASP A 340 -4.92 2.66 19.83
C ASP A 340 -5.10 4.17 19.99
N LEU A 341 -6.23 4.71 19.50
CA LEU A 341 -6.51 6.14 19.50
C LEU A 341 -7.73 6.52 20.33
N GLY A 342 -8.55 5.56 20.75
CA GLY A 342 -9.81 5.86 21.46
C GLY A 342 -10.80 6.63 20.60
N LEU A 343 -10.66 6.58 19.27
CA LEU A 343 -11.54 7.24 18.31
C LEU A 343 -12.72 6.34 17.95
N PRO A 344 -13.80 6.91 17.37
CA PRO A 344 -14.83 6.09 16.73
C PRO A 344 -14.21 5.09 15.73
N PRO A 345 -14.74 3.86 15.61
CA PRO A 345 -14.18 2.80 14.78
C PRO A 345 -14.46 2.99 13.28
N SER A 346 -14.46 4.23 12.81
CA SER A 346 -14.62 4.60 11.40
C SER A 346 -14.16 6.05 11.20
N PHE A 347 -13.53 6.32 10.05
CA PHE A 347 -13.27 7.68 9.61
C PHE A 347 -14.48 8.34 8.91
N CYS A 348 -15.56 7.60 8.72
CA CYS A 348 -16.81 8.06 8.16
C CYS A 348 -17.97 7.65 9.10
N PRO A 349 -18.10 8.25 10.29
CA PRO A 349 -19.02 7.74 11.32
C PRO A 349 -20.51 7.88 10.95
N GLU A 350 -20.86 8.81 10.07
CA GLU A 350 -22.25 9.12 9.69
C GLU A 350 -22.38 9.17 8.16
N PRO A 351 -22.30 8.02 7.46
CA PRO A 351 -22.44 7.99 6.02
C PRO A 351 -23.91 8.19 5.60
N GLU A 352 -24.14 8.88 4.48
CA GLU A 352 -25.46 9.05 3.86
C GLU A 352 -26.06 7.71 3.40
N HIS A 353 -25.21 6.82 2.88
CA HIS A 353 -25.59 5.48 2.43
C HIS A 353 -24.84 4.38 3.19
N ALA A 354 -25.36 3.16 3.18
CA ALA A 354 -24.62 2.02 3.70
C ALA A 354 -23.25 1.90 3.01
N TYR A 355 -22.23 1.43 3.73
CA TYR A 355 -20.91 1.24 3.14
C TYR A 355 -20.96 0.25 1.97
N ASN A 356 -20.15 0.49 0.95
CA ASN A 356 -20.04 -0.38 -0.20
C ASN A 356 -19.60 -1.80 0.23
N PRO A 357 -20.40 -2.85 -0.05
CA PRO A 357 -20.12 -4.20 0.42
C PRO A 357 -19.14 -4.96 -0.49
N ILE A 358 -18.75 -4.41 -1.65
CA ILE A 358 -17.76 -5.04 -2.51
C ILE A 358 -16.40 -4.97 -1.83
N ARG A 359 -15.83 -6.14 -1.54
CA ARG A 359 -14.54 -6.26 -0.87
C ARG A 359 -13.39 -6.09 -1.87
N VAL A 360 -12.82 -4.89 -1.91
CA VAL A 360 -11.68 -4.56 -2.79
C VAL A 360 -10.47 -5.46 -2.50
N GLY A 361 -10.30 -5.87 -1.25
CA GLY A 361 -9.25 -6.77 -0.80
C GLY A 361 -9.16 -8.11 -1.54
N ASP A 362 -10.27 -8.62 -2.11
CA ASP A 362 -10.24 -9.88 -2.89
C ASP A 362 -9.53 -9.69 -4.23
N LEU A 363 -9.77 -8.56 -4.89
CA LEU A 363 -9.05 -8.22 -6.12
C LEU A 363 -7.59 -7.89 -5.81
N GLN A 364 -7.31 -7.15 -4.72
CA GLN A 364 -5.93 -6.90 -4.29
C GLN A 364 -5.17 -8.22 -4.07
N ALA A 365 -5.77 -9.20 -3.40
CA ALA A 365 -5.20 -10.53 -3.24
C ALA A 365 -4.88 -11.22 -4.57
N ALA A 366 -5.83 -11.20 -5.52
CA ALA A 366 -5.61 -11.78 -6.85
C ALA A 366 -4.49 -11.08 -7.62
N LEU A 367 -4.39 -9.75 -7.54
CA LEU A 367 -3.34 -8.97 -8.19
C LEU A 367 -1.97 -9.17 -7.54
N LEU A 368 -1.89 -9.21 -6.20
CA LEU A 368 -0.65 -9.52 -5.48
C LEU A 368 -0.14 -10.93 -5.81
N HIS A 369 -1.06 -11.89 -5.96
CA HIS A 369 -0.74 -13.24 -6.42
C HIS A 369 -0.21 -13.25 -7.85
N ALA A 370 -0.88 -12.52 -8.76
CA ALA A 370 -0.46 -12.46 -10.15
C ALA A 370 0.90 -11.75 -10.31
N LEU A 371 1.16 -10.70 -9.51
CA LEU A 371 2.47 -10.05 -9.46
C LEU A 371 3.56 -10.99 -8.94
N GLU A 372 3.31 -11.71 -7.83
CA GLU A 372 4.28 -12.68 -7.30
C GLU A 372 4.67 -13.71 -8.35
N ARG A 373 3.67 -14.30 -9.02
CA ARG A 373 3.86 -15.26 -10.12
C ARG A 373 4.58 -14.66 -11.32
N TRP A 374 4.28 -13.41 -11.65
CA TRP A 374 4.97 -12.74 -12.75
C TRP A 374 6.46 -12.60 -12.46
N ILE A 375 6.81 -12.17 -11.25
CA ILE A 375 8.20 -12.03 -10.88
C ILE A 375 8.86 -13.44 -10.76
N ARG A 376 8.12 -14.48 -10.31
CA ARG A 376 8.70 -15.81 -10.04
C ARG A 376 8.91 -16.62 -11.31
N ASP A 377 7.89 -16.65 -12.14
CA ASP A 377 7.76 -17.57 -13.25
C ASP A 377 7.89 -16.86 -14.62
N GLU A 378 8.12 -15.53 -14.62
CA GLU A 378 8.01 -14.67 -15.81
C GLU A 378 6.66 -14.84 -16.54
N TYR A 379 5.61 -15.17 -15.76
CA TYR A 379 4.25 -15.37 -16.24
C TYR A 379 3.43 -14.08 -16.06
N PRO A 380 3.24 -13.26 -17.11
CA PRO A 380 2.57 -11.97 -16.96
C PRO A 380 1.11 -12.16 -16.51
N PRO A 381 0.57 -11.23 -15.71
CA PRO A 381 -0.84 -11.24 -15.33
C PRO A 381 -1.73 -10.87 -16.55
N PRO A 382 -3.06 -11.01 -16.44
CA PRO A 382 -3.99 -10.65 -17.51
C PRO A 382 -3.76 -9.23 -18.07
N PRO A 383 -4.13 -8.93 -19.33
CA PRO A 383 -3.99 -7.59 -19.89
C PRO A 383 -4.63 -6.49 -19.03
N SER A 384 -4.12 -5.26 -19.15
CA SER A 384 -4.64 -4.10 -18.42
C SER A 384 -6.14 -3.92 -18.66
N ARG A 385 -6.88 -3.46 -17.64
CA ARG A 385 -8.32 -3.20 -17.73
C ARG A 385 -8.65 -1.85 -17.12
N LEU A 386 -9.20 -0.96 -17.94
CA LEU A 386 -9.48 0.43 -17.60
C LEU A 386 -10.98 0.69 -17.63
N LEU A 387 -11.46 1.53 -16.70
CA LEU A 387 -12.82 2.03 -16.71
C LEU A 387 -13.04 2.96 -17.91
N GLU A 388 -14.26 2.93 -18.44
CA GLU A 388 -14.66 3.80 -19.52
C GLU A 388 -14.96 5.20 -18.98
N LEU A 389 -14.43 6.21 -19.66
CA LEU A 389 -14.76 7.62 -19.40
C LEU A 389 -15.86 8.03 -20.38
N ASP A 390 -16.79 8.84 -19.91
CA ASP A 390 -17.83 9.38 -20.77
C ASP A 390 -17.24 10.44 -21.73
N PRO A 391 -17.25 10.19 -23.05
CA PRO A 391 -16.66 11.09 -24.02
C PRO A 391 -17.45 12.39 -24.22
N ALA A 392 -18.73 12.42 -23.81
CA ALA A 392 -19.60 13.59 -23.92
C ALA A 392 -19.49 14.53 -22.70
N ALA A 393 -18.72 14.15 -21.69
CA ALA A 393 -18.52 14.94 -20.49
C ALA A 393 -17.48 16.04 -20.71
N GLY A 394 -17.73 17.23 -20.14
CA GLY A 394 -16.72 18.29 -20.07
C GLY A 394 -15.54 17.87 -19.18
N PRO A 395 -15.69 17.94 -17.85
CA PRO A 395 -14.74 17.28 -16.95
C PRO A 395 -14.85 15.75 -17.07
N ALA A 396 -13.72 15.06 -16.95
CA ALA A 396 -13.67 13.61 -17.00
C ALA A 396 -14.62 13.01 -15.95
N ARG A 397 -15.53 12.14 -16.40
CA ARG A 397 -16.43 11.35 -15.56
C ARG A 397 -16.46 9.92 -16.07
N LEU A 398 -16.78 8.98 -15.19
CA LEU A 398 -16.96 7.59 -15.57
C LEU A 398 -18.24 7.43 -16.40
N LEU A 399 -18.18 6.57 -17.41
CA LEU A 399 -19.38 6.07 -18.07
C LEU A 399 -20.07 5.08 -17.12
N LEU A 400 -21.36 5.29 -16.89
CA LEU A 400 -22.18 4.44 -16.03
C LEU A 400 -23.21 3.67 -16.86
N ASP A 401 -23.52 2.44 -16.44
CA ASP A 401 -24.61 1.65 -17.00
C ASP A 401 -25.98 2.13 -16.46
N ALA A 402 -27.06 1.48 -16.89
CA ALA A 402 -28.43 1.82 -16.48
C ALA A 402 -28.68 1.67 -14.97
N ASP A 403 -27.82 0.93 -14.27
CA ASP A 403 -27.87 0.73 -12.82
C ASP A 403 -27.02 1.74 -12.06
N GLY A 404 -26.40 2.70 -12.74
CA GLY A 404 -25.49 3.68 -12.15
C GLY A 404 -24.11 3.13 -11.79
N ASN A 405 -23.75 1.94 -12.30
CA ASN A 405 -22.46 1.31 -12.03
C ASN A 405 -21.47 1.60 -13.16
N ALA A 406 -20.19 1.79 -12.83
CA ALA A 406 -19.18 2.11 -13.85
C ALA A 406 -19.01 0.99 -14.89
N VAL A 407 -18.76 1.39 -16.14
CA VAL A 407 -18.51 0.50 -17.28
C VAL A 407 -17.01 0.28 -17.48
N GLY A 408 -16.63 -0.89 -18.01
CA GLY A 408 -15.24 -1.27 -18.23
C GLY A 408 -14.54 -1.80 -16.99
N GLY A 409 -13.21 -1.75 -17.02
CA GLY A 409 -12.34 -2.15 -15.92
C GLY A 409 -12.41 -3.63 -15.54
N VAL A 410 -11.89 -3.93 -14.34
CA VAL A 410 -12.11 -5.22 -13.68
C VAL A 410 -13.48 -5.18 -13.01
N ARG A 411 -14.39 -6.06 -13.45
CA ARG A 411 -15.73 -6.20 -12.87
C ARG A 411 -15.77 -7.35 -11.87
N PRO A 412 -15.89 -7.08 -10.55
CA PRO A 412 -16.04 -8.12 -9.53
C PRO A 412 -17.37 -8.88 -9.70
N ALA A 413 -17.50 -10.04 -9.05
CA ALA A 413 -18.65 -10.91 -9.23
C ALA A 413 -19.96 -10.23 -8.80
N GLU A 414 -19.91 -9.47 -7.72
CA GLU A 414 -20.99 -8.67 -7.16
C GLU A 414 -21.52 -7.65 -8.18
N LEU A 415 -20.65 -7.03 -8.98
CA LEU A 415 -21.05 -6.08 -10.02
C LEU A 415 -21.58 -6.76 -11.30
N ARG A 416 -21.34 -8.07 -11.47
CA ARG A 416 -21.90 -8.90 -12.55
C ARG A 416 -23.24 -9.54 -12.17
N ALA A 417 -23.52 -9.62 -10.87
CA ALA A 417 -24.80 -10.03 -10.28
C ALA A 417 -25.29 -8.96 -9.27
N PRO A 418 -25.46 -7.70 -9.71
CA PRO A 418 -25.67 -6.56 -8.82
C PRO A 418 -26.99 -6.64 -8.06
N LEU A 419 -26.94 -6.23 -6.80
CA LEU A 419 -28.10 -6.03 -5.91
C LEU A 419 -28.43 -4.55 -5.69
N GLY A 420 -27.66 -3.66 -6.29
CA GLY A 420 -27.81 -2.22 -6.15
C GLY A 420 -26.79 -1.44 -6.97
N THR A 421 -26.75 -0.14 -6.73
CA THR A 421 -25.71 0.75 -7.21
C THR A 421 -24.56 0.81 -6.20
N TYR A 422 -23.35 0.56 -6.68
CA TYR A 422 -22.12 0.57 -5.87
C TYR A 422 -21.36 1.87 -6.12
N LEU A 423 -21.43 2.77 -5.15
CA LEU A 423 -20.85 4.10 -5.25
C LEU A 423 -19.36 4.09 -4.89
N ALA A 424 -18.57 4.88 -5.61
CA ALA A 424 -17.16 5.09 -5.34
C ALA A 424 -16.91 5.99 -4.11
N SER A 425 -17.90 6.78 -3.70
CA SER A 425 -17.80 7.70 -2.57
C SER A 425 -19.14 7.82 -1.85
N ASN A 426 -19.10 8.28 -0.62
CA ASN A 426 -20.25 8.52 0.24
C ASN A 426 -20.22 9.98 0.69
N ARG A 427 -21.29 10.43 1.37
CA ARG A 427 -21.33 11.77 1.98
C ARG A 427 -21.44 11.64 3.49
N GLY A 428 -20.86 12.60 4.19
CA GLY A 428 -20.83 12.63 5.65
C GLY A 428 -19.56 13.31 6.16
N PRO A 429 -19.41 13.43 7.49
CA PRO A 429 -18.24 14.03 8.12
C PRO A 429 -16.98 13.14 8.00
N GLY A 430 -15.82 13.74 8.26
CA GLY A 430 -14.55 13.02 8.23
C GLY A 430 -14.09 12.74 6.80
N PHE A 431 -13.70 11.49 6.53
CA PHE A 431 -13.21 11.05 5.23
C PHE A 431 -14.28 10.33 4.40
N CYS A 432 -15.57 10.59 4.62
CA CYS A 432 -16.65 9.87 3.94
C CYS A 432 -16.59 9.91 2.40
N ASP A 433 -15.96 10.93 1.82
CA ASP A 433 -15.71 11.02 0.38
C ASP A 433 -14.78 9.91 -0.16
N LEU A 434 -14.00 9.27 0.72
CA LEU A 434 -13.18 8.10 0.42
C LEU A 434 -13.91 6.77 0.64
N PHE A 435 -15.06 6.78 1.31
CA PHE A 435 -15.79 5.56 1.63
C PHE A 435 -16.79 5.26 0.53
N GLY A 436 -16.86 4.01 0.07
CA GLY A 436 -17.89 3.63 -0.88
C GLY A 436 -19.28 3.65 -0.27
N GLY A 437 -20.29 3.93 -1.09
CA GLY A 437 -21.71 3.83 -0.72
C GLY A 437 -22.41 2.67 -1.44
N PHE A 438 -23.56 2.25 -0.93
CA PHE A 438 -24.42 1.25 -1.55
C PHE A 438 -25.88 1.66 -1.48
N ILE A 439 -26.53 1.69 -2.66
CA ILE A 439 -27.96 1.95 -2.79
C ILE A 439 -28.60 0.65 -3.28
N PRO A 440 -29.33 -0.09 -2.43
CA PRO A 440 -29.98 -1.33 -2.85
C PRO A 440 -31.08 -1.05 -3.87
N PHE A 441 -31.27 -1.97 -4.82
CA PHE A 441 -32.45 -1.95 -5.68
C PHE A 441 -33.71 -2.24 -4.88
N ASP A 442 -34.85 -1.71 -5.34
CA ASP A 442 -36.14 -2.05 -4.77
C ASP A 442 -36.54 -3.51 -5.09
N THR A 443 -37.51 -4.02 -4.34
CA THR A 443 -38.00 -5.40 -4.48
C THR A 443 -38.47 -5.70 -5.91
N ALA A 444 -39.20 -4.77 -6.54
CA ALA A 444 -39.72 -4.97 -7.88
C ALA A 444 -38.60 -5.12 -8.93
N SER A 445 -37.54 -4.32 -8.81
CA SER A 445 -36.36 -4.39 -9.67
C SER A 445 -35.58 -5.69 -9.48
N LEU A 446 -35.46 -6.16 -8.23
CA LEU A 446 -34.83 -7.44 -7.92
C LEU A 446 -35.65 -8.63 -8.44
N GLU A 447 -36.97 -8.64 -8.25
CA GLU A 447 -37.88 -9.69 -8.73
C GLU A 447 -37.90 -9.77 -10.26
N ALA A 448 -37.91 -8.62 -10.94
CA ALA A 448 -37.85 -8.56 -12.40
C ALA A 448 -36.50 -9.08 -12.94
N ARG A 449 -35.40 -8.80 -12.23
CA ARG A 449 -34.04 -9.17 -12.64
C ARG A 449 -33.69 -10.62 -12.33
N TYR A 450 -34.14 -11.12 -11.19
CA TYR A 450 -33.85 -12.45 -10.67
C TYR A 450 -35.16 -13.21 -10.43
N PRO A 451 -35.85 -13.64 -11.50
CA PRO A 451 -37.18 -14.24 -11.37
C PRO A 451 -37.09 -15.62 -10.72
N GLY A 452 -37.64 -15.71 -9.51
CA GLY A 452 -37.87 -16.95 -8.78
C GLY A 452 -36.74 -17.37 -7.83
N PRO A 453 -37.01 -18.38 -6.98
CA PRO A 453 -36.05 -18.83 -5.98
C PRO A 453 -34.74 -19.33 -6.62
N GLY A 454 -33.60 -18.86 -6.13
CA GLY A 454 -32.29 -19.32 -6.60
C GLY A 454 -31.74 -18.58 -7.83
N ALA A 455 -32.49 -17.67 -8.45
CA ALA A 455 -32.10 -17.02 -9.70
C ALA A 455 -30.84 -16.15 -9.53
N TRP A 456 -30.77 -15.32 -8.50
CA TRP A 456 -29.58 -14.53 -8.19
C TRP A 456 -28.40 -15.42 -7.80
N GLN A 457 -28.63 -16.46 -6.98
CA GLN A 457 -27.56 -17.38 -6.58
C GLN A 457 -26.94 -18.08 -7.80
N ALA A 458 -27.75 -18.43 -8.80
CA ALA A 458 -27.26 -18.98 -10.06
C ALA A 458 -26.44 -17.95 -10.86
N GLN A 459 -26.89 -16.70 -10.93
CA GLN A 459 -26.15 -15.62 -11.59
C GLN A 459 -24.84 -15.30 -10.87
N MET A 460 -24.85 -15.23 -9.53
CA MET A 460 -23.67 -14.99 -8.71
C MET A 460 -22.64 -16.11 -8.85
N ARG A 461 -23.07 -17.38 -8.92
CA ARG A 461 -22.14 -18.50 -9.20
C ARG A 461 -21.45 -18.33 -10.56
N LYS A 462 -22.19 -18.04 -11.62
CA LYS A 462 -21.62 -17.78 -12.96
C LYS A 462 -20.67 -16.60 -12.94
N ALA A 463 -21.02 -15.53 -12.24
CA ALA A 463 -20.18 -14.35 -12.07
C ALA A 463 -18.86 -14.67 -11.36
N VAL A 464 -18.92 -15.42 -10.26
CA VAL A 464 -17.73 -15.89 -9.53
C VAL A 464 -16.85 -16.75 -10.42
N ASP A 465 -17.42 -17.72 -11.14
CA ASP A 465 -16.67 -18.60 -12.03
C ASP A 465 -15.95 -17.83 -13.14
N ALA A 466 -16.63 -16.83 -13.73
CA ALA A 466 -16.03 -15.96 -14.73
C ALA A 466 -14.88 -15.12 -14.17
N THR A 467 -15.05 -14.51 -12.99
CA THR A 467 -14.00 -13.70 -12.36
C THR A 467 -12.76 -14.53 -12.00
N VAL A 468 -12.95 -15.79 -11.57
CA VAL A 468 -11.84 -16.74 -11.36
C VAL A 468 -11.14 -17.08 -12.67
N ALA A 469 -11.90 -17.42 -13.72
CA ALA A 469 -11.35 -17.77 -15.02
C ALA A 469 -10.55 -16.62 -15.66
N GLU A 470 -10.97 -15.37 -15.40
CA GLU A 470 -10.27 -14.18 -15.85
C GLU A 470 -9.04 -13.82 -15.01
N GLY A 471 -8.82 -14.51 -13.88
CA GLY A 471 -7.67 -14.30 -13.00
C GLY A 471 -7.81 -13.16 -12.00
N PHE A 472 -9.02 -12.63 -11.80
CA PHE A 472 -9.29 -11.48 -10.92
C PHE A 472 -9.95 -11.86 -9.58
N LEU A 473 -10.05 -13.16 -9.29
CA LEU A 473 -10.50 -13.70 -8.02
C LEU A 473 -9.81 -15.04 -7.77
N LEU A 474 -9.24 -15.22 -6.58
CA LEU A 474 -8.59 -16.49 -6.24
C LEU A 474 -9.63 -17.57 -5.89
N PRO A 475 -9.34 -18.86 -6.16
CA PRO A 475 -10.29 -19.95 -5.86
C PRO A 475 -10.76 -20.01 -4.40
N ALA A 476 -9.88 -19.69 -3.44
CA ALA A 476 -10.23 -19.67 -2.02
C ALA A 476 -11.22 -18.54 -1.68
N ASP A 477 -11.05 -17.36 -2.30
CA ASP A 477 -11.93 -16.21 -2.06
C ASP A 477 -13.27 -16.39 -2.80
N ALA A 478 -13.26 -17.07 -3.95
CA ALA A 478 -14.46 -17.55 -4.64
C ALA A 478 -15.30 -18.51 -3.79
N ALA A 479 -14.68 -19.40 -3.00
CA ALA A 479 -15.40 -20.30 -2.11
C ALA A 479 -16.20 -19.52 -1.04
N ARG A 480 -15.62 -18.45 -0.48
CA ARG A 480 -16.32 -17.57 0.46
C ARG A 480 -17.51 -16.87 -0.20
N LEU A 481 -17.35 -16.31 -1.40
CA LEU A 481 -18.45 -15.65 -2.12
C LEU A 481 -19.59 -16.64 -2.44
N ARG A 482 -19.26 -17.87 -2.84
CA ARG A 482 -20.27 -18.93 -3.06
C ARG A 482 -21.02 -19.29 -1.78
N GLN A 483 -20.31 -19.37 -0.65
CA GLN A 483 -20.93 -19.65 0.66
C GLN A 483 -21.86 -18.50 1.09
N GLN A 484 -21.43 -17.25 0.94
CA GLN A 484 -22.25 -16.07 1.20
C GLN A 484 -23.52 -16.10 0.33
N ALA A 485 -23.37 -16.34 -0.97
CA ALA A 485 -24.50 -16.43 -1.88
C ALA A 485 -25.48 -17.55 -1.53
N ALA A 486 -25.00 -18.70 -1.04
CA ALA A 486 -25.86 -19.81 -0.63
C ALA A 486 -26.64 -19.51 0.67
N GLY A 487 -26.11 -18.66 1.54
CA GLY A 487 -26.76 -18.24 2.79
C GLY A 487 -27.74 -17.08 2.63
N SER A 488 -27.66 -16.31 1.55
CA SER A 488 -28.63 -15.26 1.24
C SER A 488 -29.93 -15.87 0.74
N GLY A 489 -30.98 -15.82 1.57
CA GLY A 489 -32.36 -16.10 1.13
C GLY A 489 -32.85 -14.98 0.21
N HIS A 490 -33.60 -15.35 -0.84
CA HIS A 490 -34.37 -14.40 -1.64
C HIS A 490 -35.82 -14.41 -1.20
#